data_AF-A0A537DB65-F1
#
_entry.id   AF-A0A537DB65-F1
#
_cell.length_a   1.000
_cell.length_b   1.000
_cell.length_c   1.000
_cell.angle_alpha   90.00
_cell.angle_beta   90.00
_cell.angle_gamma   90.00
#
_symmetry.space_group_name_H-M   'P 1'
#
loop_
_entity.id
_entity.type
_entity.pdbx_description
1 polymer ?
#
loop_
_entity_poly.entity_id
_entity_poly.type
_entity_poly.pdbx_seq_one_letter_code
_entity_poly.pdbx_strand_id
1 'polypeptide(L)'
;MIDPSNLFILITILVIAILSGRLLSPHITRVFTLAPSRLDKILNPVERGIFRLVGVDPARGMGWKEYFLAAVIVNIFQMAIAFVIFSVQGVLPLNPQGFPGLSWDLAFMQVISFATNTNLQHYNGEGNCVQLPNCSNLTGVPGLSYLSQMMAVQFLQFTSAARLSP
;
A
#
# COMPACT_ATOMS: atom_id res chain seq x y z
N MET A 1 -21.76 -14.36 27.60
CA MET A 1 -20.60 -14.63 28.48
C MET A 1 -19.41 -14.86 27.57
N ILE A 2 -18.25 -14.22 27.83
CA ILE A 2 -17.06 -14.43 27.00
C ILE A 2 -16.49 -15.81 27.36
N ASP A 3 -16.35 -16.68 26.37
CA ASP A 3 -15.73 -18.00 26.58
C ASP A 3 -14.28 -17.86 27.07
N PRO A 4 -13.80 -18.74 27.98
CA PRO A 4 -12.42 -18.68 28.48
C PRO A 4 -11.34 -18.70 27.38
N SER A 5 -11.62 -19.34 26.24
CA SER A 5 -10.77 -19.35 25.04
C SER A 5 -10.66 -17.97 24.39
N ASN A 6 -11.77 -17.26 24.24
CA ASN A 6 -11.81 -15.90 23.68
C ASN A 6 -11.10 -14.88 24.59
N LEU A 7 -11.20 -15.08 25.91
CA LEU A 7 -10.47 -14.26 26.88
C LEU A 7 -8.95 -14.46 26.77
N PHE A 8 -8.48 -15.70 26.60
CA PHE A 8 -7.06 -15.99 26.40
C PHE A 8 -6.51 -15.37 25.11
N ILE A 9 -7.27 -15.46 24.00
CA ILE A 9 -6.90 -14.84 22.72
C ILE A 9 -6.79 -13.32 22.88
N LEU A 10 -7.77 -12.69 23.52
CA LEU A 10 -7.76 -11.24 23.75
C LEU A 10 -6.53 -10.80 24.54
N ILE A 11 -6.23 -11.48 25.65
CA ILE A 11 -5.05 -11.18 26.47
C ILE A 11 -3.77 -11.35 25.66
N THR A 12 -3.68 -12.42 24.87
CA THR A 12 -2.50 -12.69 24.04
C THR A 12 -2.28 -11.60 22.99
N ILE A 13 -3.32 -11.19 22.27
CA ILE A 13 -3.25 -10.11 21.28
C ILE A 13 -2.82 -8.80 21.95
N LEU A 14 -3.40 -8.45 23.09
CA LEU A 14 -3.06 -7.23 23.83
C LEU A 14 -1.61 -7.23 24.31
N VAL A 15 -1.13 -8.36 24.85
CA VAL A 15 0.26 -8.49 25.30
C VAL A 15 1.22 -8.32 24.12
N ILE A 16 0.97 -8.99 23.00
CA ILE A 16 1.80 -8.86 21.80
C ILE A 16 1.78 -7.42 21.27
N ALA A 17 0.62 -6.76 21.23
CA ALA A 17 0.50 -5.38 20.77
C ALA A 17 1.26 -4.39 21.67
N ILE A 18 1.23 -4.58 23.00
CA ILE A 18 1.97 -3.74 23.94
C ILE A 18 3.48 -3.97 23.82
N LEU A 19 3.91 -5.23 23.68
CA LEU A 19 5.31 -5.59 23.51
C LEU A 19 5.88 -5.04 22.20
N SER A 20 5.14 -5.19 21.09
CA SER A 20 5.55 -4.62 19.80
C SER A 20 5.61 -3.09 19.87
N GLY A 21 4.60 -2.45 20.46
CA GLY A 21 4.57 -1.00 20.67
C GLY A 21 5.78 -0.49 21.47
N ARG A 22 6.13 -1.14 22.59
CA ARG A 22 7.32 -0.78 23.37
C ARG A 22 8.63 -0.99 22.62
N LEU A 23 8.72 -2.04 21.80
CA LEU A 23 9.92 -2.35 21.03
C LEU A 23 10.15 -1.34 19.90
N LEU A 24 9.09 -0.96 19.20
CA LEU A 24 9.12 -0.04 18.05
C LEU A 24 9.19 1.44 18.47
N SER A 25 8.61 1.80 19.61
CA SER A 25 8.51 3.20 20.07
C SER A 25 9.86 3.95 20.09
N PRO A 26 10.95 3.43 20.69
CA PRO A 26 12.24 4.13 20.72
C PRO A 26 12.86 4.34 19.34
N HIS A 27 12.56 3.47 18.38
CA HIS A 27 13.05 3.62 17.01
C HIS A 27 12.30 4.74 16.29
N ILE A 28 10.96 4.74 16.37
CA ILE A 28 10.10 5.78 15.80
C ILE A 28 10.47 7.15 16.38
N THR A 29 10.60 7.28 17.71
CA THR A 29 11.01 8.55 18.34
C THR A 29 12.37 9.04 17.85
N ARG A 30 13.32 8.14 17.59
CA ARG A 30 14.66 8.51 17.09
C ARG A 30 14.61 9.05 15.66
N VAL A 31 13.76 8.46 14.80
CA VAL A 31 13.53 8.93 13.43
C VAL A 31 12.89 10.32 13.44
N PHE A 32 11.85 10.54 14.26
CA PHE A 32 11.18 11.85 14.35
C PHE A 32 12.05 12.96 14.96
N THR A 33 12.98 12.61 15.85
CA THR A 33 13.90 13.59 16.47
C THR A 33 15.21 13.77 15.69
N LEU A 34 15.37 13.12 14.53
CA LEU A 34 16.60 13.09 13.73
C LEU A 34 17.85 12.73 14.57
N ALA A 35 17.67 11.98 15.65
CA ALA A 35 18.75 11.63 16.56
C ALA A 35 19.60 10.50 15.96
N PRO A 36 20.93 10.54 16.11
CA PRO A 36 21.82 9.61 15.43
C PRO A 36 21.54 8.16 15.84
N SER A 37 21.23 7.33 14.85
CA SER A 37 20.98 5.89 14.98
C SER A 37 22.16 5.08 14.48
N ARG A 38 22.30 3.84 14.98
CA ARG A 38 23.31 2.90 14.47
C ARG A 38 23.03 2.50 13.01
N LEU A 39 21.78 2.57 12.58
CA LEU A 39 21.35 2.26 11.21
C LEU A 39 21.77 3.34 10.21
N ASP A 40 21.94 4.58 10.66
CA ASP A 40 22.32 5.71 9.80
C ASP A 40 23.69 5.51 9.16
N LYS A 41 24.60 4.75 9.79
CA LYS A 41 25.92 4.45 9.20
C LYS A 41 25.81 3.66 7.89
N ILE A 42 24.79 2.83 7.75
CA ILE A 42 24.55 2.00 6.56
C ILE A 42 23.57 2.69 5.62
N LEU A 43 22.54 3.36 6.15
CA LEU A 43 21.48 4.00 5.36
C LEU A 43 21.90 5.34 4.76
N ASN A 44 22.69 6.16 5.46
CA ASN A 44 23.14 7.47 4.97
C ASN A 44 23.81 7.45 3.56
N PRO A 45 24.72 6.51 3.22
CA PRO A 45 25.30 6.48 1.87
C PRO A 45 24.27 6.12 0.80
N VAL A 46 23.30 5.24 1.12
CA VAL A 46 22.22 4.85 0.21
C VAL A 46 21.26 6.02 0.01
N GLU A 47 20.84 6.68 1.08
CA GLU A 47 19.97 7.86 1.06
C GLU A 47 20.60 8.98 0.25
N ARG A 48 21.88 9.29 0.46
CA ARG A 48 22.60 10.30 -0.36
C ARG A 48 22.66 9.91 -1.83
N GLY A 49 22.79 8.62 -2.15
CA GLY A 49 22.72 8.12 -3.52
C GLY A 49 21.36 8.38 -4.16
N ILE A 50 20.29 8.03 -3.46
CA ILE A 50 18.91 8.24 -3.91
C ILE A 50 18.61 9.74 -4.05
N PHE A 51 18.95 10.56 -3.04
CA PHE A 51 18.73 12.01 -3.10
C PHE A 51 19.46 12.68 -4.27
N ARG A 52 20.68 12.23 -4.60
CA ARG A 52 21.38 12.71 -5.80
C ARG A 52 20.71 12.28 -7.10
N LEU A 53 20.19 11.06 -7.17
CA LEU A 53 19.49 10.55 -8.36
C LEU A 53 18.16 11.27 -8.60
N VAL A 54 17.43 11.57 -7.52
CA VAL A 54 16.13 12.27 -7.58
C VAL A 54 16.33 13.79 -7.64
N GLY A 55 17.52 14.30 -7.32
CA GLY A 55 17.83 15.74 -7.30
C GLY A 55 17.18 16.50 -6.14
N VAL A 56 16.88 15.80 -5.04
CA VAL A 56 16.23 16.39 -3.86
C VAL A 56 17.29 16.79 -2.84
N ASP A 57 17.22 18.04 -2.35
CA ASP A 57 18.05 18.51 -1.26
C ASP A 57 17.35 18.25 0.09
N PRO A 58 17.82 17.28 0.91
CA PRO A 58 17.23 16.98 2.20
C PRO A 58 17.42 18.09 3.24
N ALA A 59 18.34 19.05 3.02
CA ALA A 59 18.55 20.18 3.92
C ALA A 59 17.52 21.31 3.72
N ARG A 60 16.75 21.27 2.63
CA ARG A 60 15.72 22.26 2.34
C ARG A 60 14.40 21.81 2.97
N GLY A 61 13.99 22.47 4.04
CA GLY A 61 12.66 22.28 4.62
C GLY A 61 11.55 22.65 3.63
N MET A 62 10.51 21.81 3.52
CA MET A 62 9.30 22.12 2.75
C MET A 62 8.33 22.93 3.60
N GLY A 63 7.77 24.01 3.04
CA GLY A 63 6.64 24.69 3.67
C GLY A 63 5.38 23.80 3.62
N TRP A 64 4.40 24.04 4.50
CA TRP A 64 3.17 23.24 4.57
C TRP A 64 2.42 23.16 3.23
N LYS A 65 2.41 24.25 2.44
CA LYS A 65 1.79 24.29 1.11
C LYS A 65 2.54 23.43 0.10
N GLU A 66 3.87 23.51 0.10
CA GLU A 66 4.72 22.72 -0.79
C GLU A 66 4.60 21.24 -0.47
N TYR A 67 4.61 20.89 0.83
CA TYR A 67 4.39 19.52 1.30
C TYR A 67 3.02 18.98 0.89
N PHE A 68 1.95 19.75 1.15
CA PHE A 68 0.60 19.35 0.78
C PHE A 68 0.47 19.12 -0.73
N LEU A 69 0.99 20.06 -1.54
CA LEU A 69 0.92 19.95 -2.99
C LEU A 69 1.75 18.77 -3.50
N ALA A 70 2.96 18.57 -2.99
CA ALA A 70 3.80 17.42 -3.33
C ALA A 70 3.10 16.10 -2.98
N ALA A 71 2.50 16.01 -1.79
CA ALA A 71 1.77 14.81 -1.36
C ALA A 71 0.57 14.50 -2.25
N VAL A 72 -0.19 15.52 -2.68
CA VAL A 72 -1.33 15.38 -3.58
C VAL A 72 -0.87 14.95 -4.98
N ILE A 73 0.13 15.62 -5.56
CA ILE A 73 0.65 15.30 -6.91
C ILE A 73 1.16 13.87 -6.95
N VAL A 74 1.95 13.46 -5.96
CA VAL A 74 2.47 12.09 -5.86
C VAL A 74 1.32 11.08 -5.73
N ASN A 75 0.27 11.39 -4.97
CA ASN A 75 -0.89 10.51 -4.86
C ASN A 75 -1.60 10.33 -6.19
N ILE A 76 -1.93 11.42 -6.87
CA ILE A 76 -2.64 11.41 -8.15
C ILE A 76 -1.81 10.67 -9.21
N PHE A 77 -0.49 10.88 -9.22
CA PHE A 77 0.41 10.17 -10.14
C PHE A 77 0.38 8.65 -9.92
N GLN A 78 0.46 8.20 -8.67
CA GLN A 78 0.39 6.78 -8.34
C GLN A 78 -0.99 6.17 -8.64
N MET A 79 -2.06 6.93 -8.37
CA MET A 79 -3.41 6.56 -8.75
C MET A 79 -3.55 6.36 -10.26
N ALA A 80 -3.00 7.27 -11.06
CA ALA A 80 -3.04 7.16 -12.51
C ALA A 80 -2.32 5.90 -13.00
N ILE A 81 -1.14 5.58 -12.44
CA ILE A 81 -0.41 4.35 -12.75
C ILE A 81 -1.25 3.12 -12.41
N ALA A 82 -1.78 3.05 -11.19
CA ALA A 82 -2.60 1.93 -10.74
C ALA A 82 -3.87 1.76 -11.58
N PHE A 83 -4.50 2.87 -11.97
CA PHE A 83 -5.67 2.89 -12.83
C PHE A 83 -5.36 2.25 -14.19
N VAL A 84 -4.26 2.66 -14.83
CA VAL A 84 -3.81 2.07 -16.09
C VAL A 84 -3.55 0.58 -15.93
N ILE A 85 -2.85 0.16 -14.87
CA ILE A 85 -2.56 -1.26 -14.59
C ILE A 85 -3.85 -2.06 -14.47
N PHE A 86 -4.84 -1.57 -13.72
CA PHE A 86 -6.14 -2.24 -13.56
C PHE A 86 -6.94 -2.30 -14.86
N SER A 87 -6.91 -1.25 -15.69
CA SER A 87 -7.60 -1.24 -16.97
C SER A 87 -6.94 -2.16 -18.00
N VAL A 88 -5.60 -2.31 -17.98
CA VAL A 88 -4.85 -3.09 -18.98
C VAL A 88 -4.32 -4.42 -18.45
N GLN A 89 -4.74 -4.88 -17.26
CA GLN A 89 -4.23 -6.13 -16.66
C GLN A 89 -4.40 -7.37 -17.55
N GLY A 90 -5.36 -7.34 -18.48
CA GLY A 90 -5.58 -8.44 -19.43
C GLY A 90 -4.44 -8.65 -20.43
N VAL A 91 -3.65 -7.61 -20.74
CA VAL A 91 -2.51 -7.69 -21.67
C VAL A 91 -1.16 -7.72 -20.95
N LEU A 92 -1.15 -7.48 -19.63
CA LEU A 92 0.07 -7.46 -18.82
C LEU A 92 0.60 -8.88 -18.58
N PRO A 93 1.94 -9.06 -18.51
CA PRO A 93 2.53 -10.34 -18.14
C PRO A 93 2.15 -10.72 -16.70
N LEU A 94 2.30 -12.01 -16.33
CA LEU A 94 1.88 -12.55 -15.02
C LEU A 94 0.37 -12.57 -14.78
N ASN A 95 -0.38 -12.87 -15.84
CA ASN A 95 -1.80 -13.18 -15.80
C ASN A 95 -2.07 -14.65 -16.23
N PRO A 96 -1.59 -15.66 -15.48
CA PRO A 96 -1.76 -17.06 -15.86
C PRO A 96 -3.24 -17.49 -15.87
N GLN A 97 -4.10 -16.79 -15.14
CA GLN A 97 -5.54 -17.00 -15.14
C GLN A 97 -6.28 -16.24 -16.27
N GLY A 98 -5.62 -15.37 -17.03
CA GLY A 98 -6.28 -14.66 -18.15
C GLY A 98 -7.39 -13.69 -17.72
N PHE A 99 -7.30 -13.06 -16.55
CA PHE A 99 -8.28 -12.05 -16.11
C PHE A 99 -8.35 -10.87 -17.09
N PRO A 100 -9.55 -10.41 -17.49
CA PRO A 100 -9.68 -9.22 -18.30
C PRO A 100 -9.33 -7.95 -17.50
N GLY A 101 -9.15 -6.84 -18.21
CA GLY A 101 -9.11 -5.51 -17.60
C GLY A 101 -10.36 -5.26 -16.72
N LEU A 102 -10.17 -4.55 -15.61
CA LEU A 102 -11.31 -4.07 -14.82
C LEU A 102 -12.11 -3.04 -15.64
N SER A 103 -13.42 -2.99 -15.42
CA SER A 103 -14.25 -1.92 -15.98
C SER A 103 -13.78 -0.56 -15.46
N TRP A 104 -13.99 0.49 -16.24
CA TRP A 104 -13.47 1.83 -15.94
C TRP A 104 -13.95 2.36 -14.58
N ASP A 105 -15.22 2.16 -14.28
CA ASP A 105 -15.87 2.52 -13.01
C ASP A 105 -15.26 1.78 -11.82
N LEU A 106 -15.04 0.47 -11.97
CA LEU A 106 -14.49 -0.35 -10.90
C LEU A 106 -13.00 -0.09 -10.66
N ALA A 107 -12.22 0.06 -11.73
CA ALA A 107 -10.82 0.46 -11.65
C ALA A 107 -10.69 1.80 -10.91
N PHE A 108 -11.56 2.76 -11.20
CA PHE A 108 -11.58 4.07 -10.55
C PHE A 108 -11.90 3.98 -9.06
N MET A 109 -12.99 3.28 -8.70
CA MET A 109 -13.37 3.08 -7.30
C MET A 109 -12.26 2.38 -6.51
N GLN A 110 -11.64 1.37 -7.10
CA GLN A 110 -10.61 0.60 -6.42
C GLN A 110 -9.33 1.41 -6.19
N VAL A 111 -8.92 2.21 -7.18
CA VAL A 111 -7.77 3.11 -7.05
C VAL A 111 -8.00 4.16 -5.98
N ILE A 112 -9.16 4.82 -5.98
CA ILE A 112 -9.50 5.80 -4.93
C ILE A 112 -9.46 5.14 -3.57
N SER A 113 -10.08 3.97 -3.43
CA SER A 113 -10.17 3.31 -2.14
C SER A 113 -8.80 2.95 -1.54
N PHE A 114 -7.85 2.50 -2.36
CA PHE A 114 -6.50 2.25 -1.91
C PHE A 114 -5.73 3.55 -1.66
N ALA A 115 -5.89 4.56 -2.52
CA ALA A 115 -5.23 5.85 -2.35
C ALA A 115 -5.68 6.60 -1.09
N THR A 116 -6.95 6.43 -0.69
CA THR A 116 -7.54 6.99 0.54
C THR A 116 -7.43 6.06 1.74
N ASN A 117 -6.71 4.93 1.61
CA ASN A 117 -6.56 3.91 2.66
C ASN A 117 -7.89 3.40 3.24
N THR A 118 -8.98 3.48 2.45
CA THR A 118 -10.28 2.93 2.83
C THR A 118 -10.27 1.41 2.64
N ASN A 119 -9.51 0.91 1.68
CA ASN A 119 -9.33 -0.52 1.41
C ASN A 119 -10.68 -1.26 1.21
N LEU A 120 -11.63 -0.59 0.57
CA LEU A 120 -12.87 -1.17 0.05
C LEU A 120 -12.50 -2.05 -1.13
N GLN A 121 -12.81 -3.35 -1.06
CA GLN A 121 -12.41 -4.33 -2.07
C GLN A 121 -13.65 -4.85 -2.78
N HIS A 122 -13.80 -4.46 -4.05
CA HIS A 122 -14.84 -4.98 -4.95
C HIS A 122 -14.21 -5.86 -6.04
N TYR A 123 -13.28 -6.72 -5.63
CA TYR A 123 -12.60 -7.69 -6.47
C TYR A 123 -12.27 -8.94 -5.65
N ASN A 124 -12.02 -10.07 -6.31
CA ASN A 124 -11.56 -11.29 -5.67
C ASN A 124 -10.05 -11.44 -5.82
N GLY A 125 -9.33 -11.60 -4.71
CA GLY A 125 -7.87 -11.78 -4.70
C GLY A 125 -7.39 -13.18 -5.11
N GLU A 126 -8.22 -14.21 -4.88
CA GLU A 126 -7.97 -15.60 -5.28
C GLU A 126 -8.73 -15.92 -6.58
N GLY A 127 -7.96 -16.20 -7.62
CA GLY A 127 -8.43 -16.31 -8.99
C GLY A 127 -9.14 -17.61 -9.37
N ASN A 128 -10.29 -17.93 -8.75
CA ASN A 128 -11.00 -19.18 -9.01
C ASN A 128 -11.86 -19.23 -10.30
N CYS A 129 -11.87 -18.20 -11.16
CA CYS A 129 -13.00 -18.04 -12.08
C CYS A 129 -12.74 -18.26 -13.59
N VAL A 130 -11.56 -18.66 -14.07
CA VAL A 130 -11.33 -18.78 -15.53
C VAL A 130 -11.25 -20.23 -16.05
N GLN A 131 -11.07 -21.24 -15.19
CA GLN A 131 -11.10 -22.64 -15.62
C GLN A 131 -12.49 -23.28 -15.63
N LEU A 132 -13.53 -22.60 -15.13
CA LEU A 132 -14.91 -23.08 -15.20
C LEU A 132 -15.75 -22.20 -16.14
N PRO A 133 -16.42 -22.77 -17.16
CA PRO A 133 -17.25 -22.04 -18.13
C PRO A 133 -18.47 -21.31 -17.52
N ASN A 134 -18.67 -21.40 -16.20
CA ASN A 134 -19.84 -20.88 -15.49
C ASN A 134 -19.50 -19.72 -14.53
N CYS A 135 -18.23 -19.31 -14.42
CA CYS A 135 -17.81 -18.37 -13.38
C CYS A 135 -17.67 -16.91 -13.81
N SER A 136 -17.77 -16.60 -15.11
CA SER A 136 -17.75 -15.20 -15.57
C SER A 136 -19.03 -14.41 -15.23
N ASN A 137 -20.11 -15.07 -14.80
CA ASN A 137 -21.43 -14.45 -14.69
C ASN A 137 -22.15 -14.65 -13.34
N LEU A 138 -21.65 -15.47 -12.41
CA LEU A 138 -22.42 -15.88 -11.22
C LEU A 138 -22.21 -15.03 -9.96
N THR A 139 -21.15 -14.23 -9.86
CA THR A 139 -20.90 -13.37 -8.69
C THR A 139 -20.66 -11.89 -9.02
N GLY A 140 -20.54 -11.51 -10.29
CA GLY A 140 -20.39 -10.10 -10.71
C GLY A 140 -19.12 -9.39 -10.24
N VAL A 141 -18.20 -10.08 -9.55
CA VAL A 141 -16.99 -9.50 -8.96
C VAL A 141 -15.75 -9.99 -9.72
N PRO A 142 -14.99 -9.11 -10.38
CA PRO A 142 -13.84 -9.50 -11.19
C PRO A 142 -12.61 -9.87 -10.34
N GLY A 143 -11.70 -10.65 -10.94
CA GLY A 143 -10.42 -11.02 -10.33
C GLY A 143 -9.30 -10.03 -10.66
N LEU A 144 -8.25 -10.03 -9.83
CA LEU A 144 -7.01 -9.29 -10.09
C LEU A 144 -5.86 -10.24 -10.45
N SER A 145 -5.09 -9.86 -11.49
CA SER A 145 -3.83 -10.55 -11.82
C SER A 145 -2.80 -10.40 -10.69
N TYR A 146 -1.86 -11.33 -10.58
CA TYR A 146 -0.77 -11.23 -9.60
C TYR A 146 0.04 -9.95 -9.77
N LEU A 147 0.29 -9.53 -11.02
CA LEU A 147 0.97 -8.27 -11.30
C LEU A 147 0.20 -7.08 -10.75
N SER A 148 -1.11 -7.02 -10.99
CA SER A 148 -1.96 -5.94 -10.46
C SER A 148 -1.92 -5.88 -8.94
N GLN A 149 -1.93 -7.03 -8.25
CA GLN A 149 -1.82 -7.07 -6.79
C GLN A 149 -0.48 -6.55 -6.29
N MET A 150 0.63 -6.95 -6.92
CA MET A 150 1.97 -6.53 -6.50
C MET A 150 2.28 -5.07 -6.86
N MET A 151 1.87 -4.61 -8.05
CA MET A 151 2.28 -3.31 -8.59
C MET A 151 1.28 -2.19 -8.31
N ALA A 152 -0.02 -2.49 -8.21
CA ALA A 152 -1.04 -1.47 -7.99
C ALA A 152 -1.53 -1.48 -6.53
N VAL A 153 -1.98 -2.63 -6.03
CA VAL A 153 -2.54 -2.72 -4.67
C VAL A 153 -1.47 -2.45 -3.61
N GLN A 154 -0.39 -3.24 -3.62
CA GLN A 154 0.67 -3.12 -2.61
C GLN A 154 1.32 -1.74 -2.65
N PHE A 155 1.54 -1.21 -3.86
CA PHE A 155 2.13 0.10 -4.05
C PHE A 155 1.27 1.23 -3.46
N LEU A 156 -0.04 1.26 -3.78
CA LEU A 156 -0.95 2.28 -3.24
C LEU A 156 -1.14 2.17 -1.72
N GLN A 157 -1.14 0.95 -1.17
CA GLN A 157 -1.24 0.73 0.28
C GLN A 157 0.01 1.22 1.02
N PHE A 158 1.20 0.98 0.48
CA PHE A 158 2.44 1.50 1.08
C PHE A 158 2.50 3.03 1.06
N THR A 159 2.16 3.64 -0.08
CA THR A 159 2.33 5.09 -0.26
C THR A 159 1.26 5.93 0.43
N SER A 160 0.08 5.34 0.70
CA SER A 160 -0.96 5.94 1.53
C SER A 160 -0.65 5.80 3.02
N ALA A 161 -0.10 4.66 3.46
CA ALA A 161 0.28 4.42 4.85
C ALA A 161 1.49 5.25 5.33
N ALA A 162 2.41 5.58 4.43
CA ALA A 162 3.63 6.34 4.75
C ALA A 162 3.40 7.84 5.07
N ARG A 163 2.16 8.32 5.18
CA ARG A 163 1.81 9.75 5.22
C ARG A 163 1.61 10.35 6.62
N LEU A 164 2.06 9.67 7.66
CA LEU A 164 2.04 10.19 9.03
C LEU A 164 3.41 10.75 9.42
N SER A 165 3.75 11.93 8.93
CA SER A 165 4.72 12.81 9.60
C SER A 165 4.49 14.28 9.23
N PRO A 166 4.28 15.18 10.20
CA PRO A 166 4.58 16.61 10.04
C PRO A 166 6.09 16.87 10.04
#